data_AF-A0A3B4F0C2-F1
#
_entry.id   AF-A0A3B4F0C2-F1
#
_cell.length_a   1.000
_cell.length_b   1.000
_cell.length_c   1.000
_cell.angle_alpha   90.00
_cell.angle_beta   90.00
_cell.angle_gamma   90.00
#
_symmetry.space_group_name_H-M   'P 1'
#
loop_
_entity.id
_entity.type
_entity.pdbx_description
1 polymer ?
#
loop_
_entity_poly.entity_id
_entity_poly.type
_entity_poly.pdbx_seq_one_letter_code
_entity_poly.pdbx_strand_id
1 'polypeptide(L)'
;VAHSPDLEKLNDPSWSREAEDGVRTAQVAMCSPRYYSRGARGNTKAKRRRIITVVQRQAANVRERKRMFSLNEAFDELRRKVPTFAYEKRLSRIETLRLAIVYISFMMDLLENT
;
A
#
# COMPACT_ATOMS: atom_id res chain seq x y z
N VAL A 1 -18.98 25.36 -5.42
CA VAL A 1 -18.77 24.11 -6.19
C VAL A 1 -17.36 23.63 -5.88
N ALA A 2 -17.23 22.65 -4.98
CA ALA A 2 -15.93 22.09 -4.63
C ALA A 2 -15.41 21.29 -5.83
N HIS A 3 -14.28 21.70 -6.40
CA HIS A 3 -13.59 20.89 -7.40
C HIS A 3 -13.14 19.59 -6.74
N SER A 4 -13.76 18.48 -7.15
CA SER A 4 -13.26 17.13 -6.92
C SER A 4 -11.77 17.09 -7.30
N PRO A 5 -10.88 16.55 -6.45
CA PRO A 5 -9.52 16.27 -6.86
C PRO A 5 -9.55 15.14 -7.89
N ASP A 6 -9.44 15.60 -9.14
CA ASP A 6 -9.13 14.92 -10.38
C ASP A 6 -8.58 13.48 -10.21
N LEU A 7 -9.45 12.51 -10.46
CA LEU A 7 -9.18 11.06 -10.39
C LEU A 7 -8.11 10.60 -11.40
N GLU A 8 -7.72 11.44 -12.35
CA GLU A 8 -6.74 11.07 -13.37
C GLU A 8 -5.28 11.19 -12.91
N LYS A 9 -5.00 11.97 -11.86
CA LYS A 9 -3.61 12.23 -11.40
C LYS A 9 -2.92 11.02 -10.76
N LEU A 10 -3.67 9.96 -10.45
CA LEU A 10 -3.12 8.68 -9.97
C LEU A 10 -2.64 7.76 -11.11
N ASN A 11 -3.00 8.07 -12.36
CA ASN A 11 -2.63 7.30 -13.55
C ASN A 11 -1.61 8.01 -14.44
N ASP A 12 -1.12 9.19 -14.05
CA ASP A 12 -0.16 9.99 -14.82
C ASP A 12 1.28 9.41 -14.73
N PRO A 13 1.87 8.91 -15.84
CA PRO A 13 3.24 8.40 -15.88
C PRO A 13 4.30 9.49 -16.04
N SER A 14 3.92 10.78 -16.06
CA SER A 14 4.82 11.91 -16.33
C SER A 14 6.05 11.96 -15.42
N TRP A 15 5.95 11.46 -14.17
CA TRP A 15 7.10 11.34 -13.27
C TRP A 15 8.21 10.40 -13.80
N SER A 16 7.92 9.52 -14.78
CA SER A 16 8.88 8.53 -15.30
C SER A 16 9.86 9.06 -16.35
N ARG A 17 9.67 10.28 -16.89
CA ARG A 17 10.48 10.76 -18.03
C ARG A 17 11.79 11.45 -17.66
N GLU A 18 12.02 11.80 -16.40
CA GLU A 18 13.19 12.60 -16.01
C GLU A 18 14.38 11.77 -15.45
N ALA A 19 14.33 10.44 -15.53
CA ALA A 19 15.35 9.56 -14.91
C ALA A 19 16.30 8.86 -15.90
N GLU A 20 16.47 9.40 -17.11
CA GLU A 20 17.39 8.88 -18.13
C GLU A 20 18.44 9.94 -18.48
N ASP A 21 19.18 10.45 -17.49
CA ASP A 21 20.42 11.18 -17.75
C ASP A 21 21.44 10.94 -16.64
N GLY A 22 22.58 10.34 -17.03
CA GLY A 22 23.80 10.27 -16.24
C GLY A 22 23.90 9.10 -15.25
N VAL A 23 24.65 8.06 -15.61
CA VAL A 23 25.97 7.72 -15.00
C VAL A 23 26.60 6.59 -15.84
N ARG A 24 27.69 6.92 -16.53
CA ARG A 24 28.67 5.93 -17.00
C ARG A 24 29.39 5.36 -15.79
N THR A 25 29.00 4.19 -15.30
CA THR A 25 29.77 3.49 -14.26
C THR A 25 30.96 2.80 -14.91
N ALA A 26 32.14 3.35 -14.65
CA ALA A 26 33.43 2.80 -15.04
C ALA A 26 33.64 1.38 -14.50
N GLN A 27 34.15 0.51 -15.36
CA GLN A 27 34.58 -0.84 -15.04
C GLN A 27 35.86 -0.77 -14.21
N VAL A 28 35.76 -1.01 -12.89
CA VAL A 28 36.92 -1.22 -12.03
C VAL A 28 37.02 -2.71 -11.73
N ALA A 29 37.96 -3.38 -12.40
CA ALA A 29 38.40 -4.72 -12.04
C ALA A 29 39.31 -4.63 -10.81
N MET A 30 38.92 -5.22 -9.68
CA MET A 30 39.86 -5.50 -8.58
C MET A 30 39.58 -6.87 -7.96
N CYS A 31 40.69 -7.55 -7.67
CA CYS A 31 40.84 -8.95 -7.31
C CYS A 31 39.94 -9.44 -6.16
N SER A 32 39.47 -10.68 -6.30
CA SER A 32 38.80 -11.44 -5.24
C SER A 32 39.85 -12.01 -4.27
N PRO A 33 39.80 -11.72 -2.95
CA PRO A 33 40.68 -12.37 -1.99
C PRO A 33 40.25 -13.83 -1.81
N ARG A 34 41.09 -14.77 -2.28
CA ARG A 34 40.98 -16.19 -1.99
C ARG A 34 41.44 -16.42 -0.55
N TYR A 35 40.49 -16.56 0.38
CA TYR A 35 40.77 -17.14 1.70
C TYR A 35 39.88 -18.37 1.90
N TYR A 36 40.56 -19.52 2.00
CA TYR A 36 40.07 -20.85 2.38
C TYR A 36 39.24 -21.61 1.34
N SER A 37 39.95 -22.54 0.70
CA SER A 37 39.42 -23.74 0.07
C SER A 37 38.55 -24.56 1.02
N ARG A 38 37.62 -25.33 0.43
CA ARG A 38 37.49 -26.81 0.54
C ARG A 38 36.07 -27.28 0.92
N GLY A 39 35.41 -27.90 -0.07
CA GLY A 39 34.45 -28.99 0.13
C GLY A 39 33.00 -28.60 0.43
N ALA A 40 32.12 -28.78 -0.56
CA ALA A 40 30.83 -29.46 -0.39
C ALA A 40 30.15 -29.62 -1.75
N ARG A 41 29.96 -30.88 -2.16
CA ARG A 41 29.01 -31.25 -3.21
C ARG A 41 27.61 -30.91 -2.70
N GLY A 42 26.95 -29.99 -3.38
CA GLY A 42 25.52 -29.72 -3.19
C GLY A 42 25.03 -29.04 -4.45
N ASN A 43 24.08 -29.67 -5.14
CA ASN A 43 23.31 -29.04 -6.20
C ASN A 43 22.40 -27.96 -5.58
N THR A 44 22.99 -26.93 -5.00
CA THR A 44 22.29 -25.73 -4.57
C THR A 44 22.30 -24.83 -5.79
N LYS A 45 21.26 -24.95 -6.63
CA LYS A 45 20.95 -23.89 -7.59
C LYS A 45 20.88 -22.61 -6.78
N ALA A 46 21.95 -21.82 -6.83
CA ALA A 46 22.13 -20.66 -6.00
C ALA A 46 20.84 -19.85 -6.16
N LYS A 47 20.12 -19.66 -5.04
CA LYS A 47 18.87 -18.91 -4.99
C LYS A 47 19.23 -17.49 -5.41
N ARG A 48 19.22 -17.26 -6.73
CA ARG A 48 19.63 -16.03 -7.39
C ARG A 48 18.74 -14.97 -6.76
N ARG A 49 19.30 -14.17 -5.85
CA ARG A 49 18.55 -13.13 -5.14
C ARG A 49 18.00 -12.24 -6.25
N ARG A 50 16.69 -12.36 -6.52
CA ARG A 50 16.06 -11.58 -7.60
C ARG A 50 16.23 -10.12 -7.20
N ILE A 51 17.05 -9.39 -7.93
CA ILE A 51 17.17 -7.95 -7.77
C ILE A 51 15.83 -7.38 -8.21
N ILE A 52 15.07 -6.85 -7.27
CA ILE A 52 13.79 -6.20 -7.57
C ILE A 52 14.12 -4.95 -8.39
N THR A 53 13.65 -4.90 -9.63
CA THR A 53 13.87 -3.73 -10.48
C THR A 53 13.03 -2.54 -9.98
N VAL A 54 13.47 -1.33 -10.31
CA VAL A 54 12.74 -0.10 -9.99
C VAL A 54 11.28 -0.16 -10.50
N VAL A 55 11.10 -0.67 -11.73
CA VAL A 55 9.78 -0.89 -12.35
C VAL A 55 8.92 -1.87 -11.54
N GLN A 56 9.49 -2.98 -11.07
CA GLN A 56 8.76 -3.95 -10.23
C GLN A 56 8.32 -3.35 -8.90
N ARG A 57 9.19 -2.54 -8.27
CA ARG A 57 8.86 -1.81 -7.04
C ARG A 57 7.73 -0.81 -7.26
N GLN A 58 7.77 -0.05 -8.35
CA GLN A 58 6.73 0.91 -8.71
C GLN A 58 5.39 0.23 -8.98
N ALA A 59 5.39 -0.87 -9.75
CA ALA A 59 4.19 -1.66 -9.99
C ALA A 59 3.60 -2.21 -8.68
N ALA A 60 4.43 -2.62 -7.72
CA ALA A 60 3.98 -3.03 -6.39
C ALA A 60 3.35 -1.86 -5.61
N ASN A 61 3.96 -0.68 -5.63
CA ASN A 61 3.43 0.51 -4.97
C ASN A 61 2.07 0.94 -5.54
N VAL A 62 1.89 0.86 -6.87
CA VAL A 62 0.59 1.16 -7.50
C VAL A 62 -0.48 0.18 -7.04
N ARG A 63 -0.16 -1.12 -6.97
CA ARG A 63 -1.11 -2.13 -6.47
C ARG A 63 -1.51 -1.87 -5.02
N GLU A 64 -0.56 -1.54 -4.16
CA GLU A 64 -0.88 -1.25 -2.75
C GLU A 64 -1.73 0.02 -2.62
N ARG A 65 -1.45 1.06 -3.42
CA ARG A 65 -2.31 2.25 -3.46
C ARG A 65 -3.75 1.92 -3.85
N LYS A 66 -3.95 1.09 -4.87
CA LYS A 66 -5.30 0.63 -5.28
C LYS A 66 -5.99 -0.16 -4.17
N ARG A 67 -5.30 -1.10 -3.53
CA ARG A 67 -5.81 -1.86 -2.39
C ARG A 67 -6.21 -0.94 -1.22
N MET A 68 -5.39 0.06 -0.92
CA MET A 68 -5.66 1.01 0.16
C MET A 68 -6.83 1.95 -0.17
N PHE A 69 -7.00 2.32 -1.45
CA PHE A 69 -8.15 3.09 -1.91
C PHE A 69 -9.45 2.34 -1.66
N SER A 70 -9.57 1.07 -2.09
CA SER A 70 -10.78 0.27 -1.88
C SER A 70 -11.09 0.06 -0.40
N LEU A 71 -10.05 -0.10 0.44
CA LEU A 71 -10.22 -0.16 1.89
C LEU A 71 -10.81 1.14 2.45
N ASN A 72 -10.28 2.30 2.02
CA ASN A 72 -10.74 3.59 2.51
C ASN A 72 -12.17 3.90 2.05
N GLU A 73 -12.54 3.49 0.83
CA GLU A 73 -13.90 3.62 0.30
C GLU A 73 -14.91 2.84 1.16
N ALA A 74 -14.65 1.55 1.42
CA ALA A 74 -15.48 0.75 2.32
C ALA A 74 -15.57 1.36 3.74
N PHE A 75 -14.48 1.97 4.20
CA PHE A 75 -14.42 2.62 5.51
C PHE A 75 -15.23 3.94 5.54
N ASP A 76 -15.37 4.63 4.42
CA ASP A 76 -16.24 5.80 4.27
C ASP A 76 -17.71 5.40 4.14
N GLU A 77 -18.01 4.30 3.46
CA GLU A 77 -19.35 3.72 3.44
C GLU A 77 -19.83 3.37 4.86
N LEU A 78 -18.97 2.70 5.65
CA LEU A 78 -19.28 2.40 7.05
C LEU A 78 -19.64 3.67 7.83
N ARG A 79 -18.87 4.75 7.70
CA ARG A 79 -19.17 6.03 8.39
C ARG A 79 -20.55 6.58 8.05
N ARG A 80 -21.04 6.40 6.83
CA ARG A 80 -22.38 6.87 6.43
C ARG A 80 -23.51 6.08 7.10
N LYS A 81 -23.22 4.85 7.53
CA LYS A 81 -24.18 3.97 8.25
C LYS A 81 -24.12 4.16 9.76
N VAL A 82 -22.99 4.63 10.28
CA VAL A 82 -22.83 4.93 11.70
C VAL A 82 -23.59 6.21 12.03
N PRO A 83 -24.46 6.21 13.05
CA PRO A 83 -25.23 7.39 13.43
C PRO A 83 -24.32 8.48 14.00
N THR A 84 -24.32 9.66 13.37
CA THR A 84 -23.58 10.86 13.80
C THR A 84 -24.42 12.10 13.56
N PHE A 85 -24.08 13.23 14.19
CA PHE A 85 -24.76 14.49 13.90
C PHE A 85 -24.28 15.06 12.57
N ALA A 86 -25.19 15.73 11.83
CA ALA A 86 -24.93 16.17 10.45
C ALA A 86 -23.77 17.19 10.31
N TYR A 87 -23.43 17.91 11.38
CA TYR A 87 -22.37 18.93 11.40
C TYR A 87 -21.08 18.44 12.08
N GLU A 88 -21.02 17.17 12.45
CA GLU A 88 -19.85 16.63 13.12
C GLU A 88 -18.67 16.41 12.17
N LYS A 89 -17.48 16.54 12.75
CA LYS A 89 -16.23 16.22 12.08
C LYS A 89 -16.22 14.75 11.65
N ARG A 90 -15.55 14.46 10.52
CA ARG A 90 -15.30 13.09 10.06
C ARG A 90 -14.60 12.27 11.15
N LEU A 91 -15.24 11.17 11.57
CA LEU A 91 -14.73 10.27 12.59
C LEU A 91 -13.40 9.61 12.19
N SER A 92 -12.52 9.40 13.18
CA SER A 92 -11.32 8.59 13.03
C SER A 92 -11.67 7.10 12.81
N ARG A 93 -10.66 6.29 12.45
CA ARG A 93 -10.88 4.86 12.24
C ARG A 93 -11.34 4.13 13.50
N ILE A 94 -10.71 4.43 14.62
CA ILE A 94 -11.04 3.77 15.88
C ILE A 94 -12.43 4.18 16.37
N GLU A 95 -12.80 5.45 16.25
CA GLU A 95 -14.13 5.95 16.65
C GLU A 95 -15.23 5.33 15.80
N THR A 96 -15.04 5.29 14.47
CA THR A 96 -16.01 4.67 13.55
C THR A 96 -16.25 3.20 13.91
N LEU A 97 -15.19 2.43 14.18
CA LEU A 97 -15.31 1.02 14.54
C LEU A 97 -16.01 0.83 15.89
N ARG A 98 -15.65 1.62 16.90
CA ARG A 98 -16.28 1.56 18.23
C ARG A 98 -17.77 1.87 18.14
N LEU A 99 -18.13 2.94 17.43
CA LEU A 99 -19.52 3.37 17.31
C LEU A 99 -20.36 2.39 16.47
N ALA A 100 -19.78 1.80 15.42
CA ALA A 100 -20.46 0.74 14.66
C ALA A 100 -20.80 -0.48 15.52
N ILE A 101 -19.87 -0.93 16.37
CA ILE A 101 -20.11 -2.06 17.30
C ILE A 101 -21.26 -1.72 18.25
N VAL A 102 -21.19 -0.57 18.91
CA VAL A 102 -22.23 -0.11 19.85
C VAL A 102 -23.59 0.01 19.14
N TYR A 103 -23.60 0.55 17.92
CA TYR A 103 -24.83 0.72 17.15
C TYR A 103 -25.49 -0.62 16.78
N ILE A 104 -24.71 -1.62 16.36
CA ILE A 104 -25.23 -2.97 16.10
C ILE A 104 -25.86 -3.55 17.36
N SER A 105 -25.14 -3.51 18.49
CA SER A 105 -25.68 -4.01 19.77
C SER A 105 -26.97 -3.29 20.16
N PHE A 106 -27.01 -1.96 20.05
CA PHE A 106 -28.21 -1.18 20.35
C PHE A 106 -29.41 -1.52 19.45
N MET A 107 -29.18 -1.73 18.16
CA MET A 107 -30.25 -2.15 17.23
C MET A 107 -30.75 -3.57 17.57
N MET A 108 -29.87 -4.48 17.98
CA MET A 108 -30.26 -5.82 18.42
C MET A 108 -31.11 -5.76 19.69
N ASP A 109 -30.68 -5.01 20.71
CA ASP A 109 -31.42 -4.85 21.97
C ASP A 109 -32.81 -4.23 21.73
N LEU A 110 -32.92 -3.25 20.83
CA LEU A 110 -34.21 -2.65 20.48
C LEU A 110 -35.18 -3.66 19.85
N LEU A 111 -34.69 -4.53 18.97
CA LEU A 111 -35.50 -5.54 18.31
C LEU A 111 -35.93 -6.67 19.25
N GLU A 112 -35.14 -6.98 20.28
CA GLU A 112 -35.50 -7.99 21.29
C GLU A 112 -36.48 -7.46 22.35
N ASN A 113 -36.50 -6.15 22.58
CA ASN A 113 -37.37 -5.46 23.54
C ASN A 113 -38.64 -4.85 22.90
N THR A 114 -38.94 -5.22 21.66
CA THR A 114 -40.20 -4.89 20.96
C THR A 114 -41.02 -6.14 20.69
#